data_AF-A0A7C0VRD4-F1
#
_entry.id   AF-A0A7C0VRD4-F1
#
_cell.length_a   1.000
_cell.length_b   1.000
_cell.length_c   1.000
_cell.angle_alpha   90.00
_cell.angle_beta   90.00
_cell.angle_gamma   90.00
#
_symmetry.space_group_name_H-M   'P 1'
#
loop_
_entity.id
_entity.type
_entity.pdbx_description
1 polymer ?
#
loop_
_entity_poly.entity_id
_entity_poly.type
_entity_poly.pdbx_seq_one_letter_code
_entity_poly.pdbx_strand_id
1 'polypeptide(L)'
;MEDARLKTLAIIAAIIGLIVALYHNTLLWLFDAWWYDPYYSHGVLVPLISGYLVWSKRRELSELKKESSGLGIPVIVVGLIVHGIGTFRTFRFASAVSIIIVLTGIILFIYGSEVTKSLLFPIGFLIFMAPIPFAPVVGASLQA
;
A
#
# COMPACT_ATOMS: atom_id res chain seq x y z
N MET A 1 32.66 -4.01 6.67
CA MET A 1 31.33 -3.53 7.14
C MET A 1 30.64 -2.65 6.10
N GLU A 2 31.38 -1.82 5.36
CA GLU A 2 30.88 -1.01 4.22
C GLU A 2 30.17 -1.87 3.15
N ASP A 3 30.81 -2.95 2.69
CA ASP A 3 30.31 -3.80 1.59
C ASP A 3 28.97 -4.49 1.91
N ALA A 4 28.76 -4.87 3.17
CA ALA A 4 27.52 -5.50 3.61
C ALA A 4 26.36 -4.49 3.57
N ARG A 5 26.60 -3.24 4.00
CA ARG A 5 25.60 -2.16 3.97
C ARG A 5 25.24 -1.79 2.53
N LEU A 6 26.23 -1.66 1.65
CA LEU A 6 26.04 -1.39 0.22
C LEU A 6 25.15 -2.45 -0.44
N LYS A 7 25.44 -3.74 -0.19
CA LYS A 7 24.63 -4.85 -0.71
C LYS A 7 23.18 -4.80 -0.20
N THR A 8 22.98 -4.55 1.11
CA THR A 8 21.64 -4.42 1.68
C THR A 8 20.86 -3.26 1.06
N LEU A 9 21.47 -2.08 0.91
CA LEU A 9 20.84 -0.93 0.27
C LEU A 9 20.49 -1.21 -1.20
N ALA A 10 21.37 -1.88 -1.94
CA ALA A 10 21.11 -2.27 -3.32
C ALA A 10 19.93 -3.24 -3.44
N ILE A 11 19.82 -4.23 -2.53
CA ILE A 11 18.69 -5.16 -2.49
C ILE A 11 17.39 -4.43 -2.17
N ILE A 12 17.40 -3.53 -1.18
CA ILE A 12 16.21 -2.73 -0.83
C ILE A 12 15.77 -1.88 -2.01
N ALA A 13 16.71 -1.19 -2.66
CA ALA A 13 16.43 -0.37 -3.84
C ALA A 13 15.87 -1.21 -5.00
N ALA A 14 16.43 -2.41 -5.24
CA ALA A 14 15.93 -3.33 -6.26
C ALA A 14 14.51 -3.83 -5.96
N ILE A 15 14.21 -4.16 -4.70
CA ILE A 15 12.86 -4.58 -4.28
C ILE A 15 11.87 -3.43 -4.45
N ILE A 16 12.22 -2.21 -4.02
CA ILE A 16 11.37 -1.03 -4.20
C ILE A 16 11.14 -0.77 -5.69
N GLY A 17 12.21 -0.81 -6.50
CA GLY A 17 12.12 -0.65 -7.95
C GLY A 17 11.22 -1.69 -8.61
N LEU A 18 11.32 -2.96 -8.19
CA LEU A 18 10.47 -4.04 -8.68
C LEU A 18 9.01 -3.82 -8.30
N ILE A 19 8.71 -3.42 -7.06
CA ILE A 19 7.33 -3.13 -6.62
C ILE A 19 6.78 -1.96 -7.45
N VAL A 20 7.53 -0.86 -7.60
CA VAL A 20 7.10 0.29 -8.40
C VAL A 20 6.84 -0.12 -9.86
N ALA A 21 7.72 -0.95 -10.44
CA ALA A 21 7.53 -1.47 -11.80
C ALA A 21 6.29 -2.35 -11.92
N LEU A 22 6.03 -3.24 -10.97
CA LEU A 22 4.83 -4.10 -10.96
C LEU A 22 3.54 -3.28 -10.84
N TYR A 23 3.57 -2.21 -10.04
CA TYR A 23 2.41 -1.37 -9.75
C TYR A 23 2.29 -0.11 -10.61
N HIS A 24 3.16 0.08 -11.62
CA HIS A 24 3.24 1.34 -12.37
C HIS A 24 1.88 1.82 -12.92
N ASN A 25 1.11 0.94 -13.56
CA ASN A 25 -0.21 1.27 -14.10
C ASN A 25 -1.21 1.66 -12.99
N THR A 26 -1.16 0.99 -11.85
CA THR A 26 -2.02 1.28 -10.70
C THR A 26 -1.65 2.63 -10.08
N LEU A 27 -0.35 2.91 -9.95
CA LEU A 27 0.15 4.18 -9.40
C LEU A 27 -0.19 5.37 -10.31
N LEU A 28 -0.03 5.21 -11.62
CA LEU A 28 -0.45 6.22 -12.60
C LEU A 28 -1.95 6.47 -12.52
N TRP A 29 -2.76 5.42 -12.46
CA TRP A 29 -4.20 5.56 -12.31
C TRP A 29 -4.61 6.27 -11.01
N LEU A 30 -3.98 5.93 -9.89
CA LEU A 30 -4.22 6.62 -8.61
C LEU A 30 -3.83 8.10 -8.71
N PHE A 31 -2.66 8.40 -9.29
CA PHE A 31 -2.21 9.76 -9.49
C PHE A 31 -3.16 10.57 -10.36
N ASP A 32 -3.62 10.01 -11.48
CA ASP A 32 -4.59 10.65 -12.36
C ASP A 32 -5.90 10.93 -11.63
N ALA A 33 -6.39 9.99 -10.82
CA ALA A 33 -7.59 10.19 -10.02
C ALA A 33 -7.41 11.31 -8.99
N TRP A 34 -6.24 11.40 -8.33
CA TRP A 34 -5.99 12.45 -7.34
C TRP A 34 -5.82 13.84 -7.97
N TRP A 35 -5.38 13.91 -9.22
CA TRP A 35 -5.09 15.19 -9.86
C TRP A 35 -6.25 15.72 -10.71
N TYR A 36 -6.97 14.83 -11.40
CA TYR A 36 -7.95 15.20 -12.42
C TYR A 36 -9.39 14.87 -12.04
N ASP A 37 -9.66 14.01 -11.05
CA ASP A 37 -11.02 13.68 -10.61
C ASP A 37 -11.44 14.59 -9.42
N PRO A 38 -12.41 15.50 -9.61
CA PRO A 38 -12.89 16.37 -8.54
C PRO A 38 -13.40 15.61 -7.31
N TYR A 39 -13.96 14.41 -7.51
CA TYR A 39 -14.51 13.57 -6.43
C TYR A 39 -13.41 12.85 -5.62
N TYR A 40 -12.21 12.68 -6.20
CA TYR A 40 -11.10 11.94 -5.60
C TYR A 40 -9.81 12.74 -5.38
N SER A 41 -9.86 14.06 -5.56
CA SER A 41 -8.73 14.97 -5.35
C SER A 41 -8.08 14.86 -3.95
N HIS A 42 -8.85 14.50 -2.93
CA HIS A 42 -8.35 14.28 -1.56
C HIS A 42 -7.49 13.01 -1.41
N GLY A 43 -7.46 12.11 -2.40
CA GLY A 43 -6.79 10.82 -2.30
C GLY A 43 -5.27 10.93 -2.05
N VAL A 44 -4.63 12.03 -2.47
CA VAL A 44 -3.21 12.32 -2.17
C VAL A 44 -2.94 12.54 -0.68
N LEU A 45 -3.94 13.01 0.08
CA LEU A 45 -3.80 13.23 1.52
C LEU A 45 -3.78 11.91 2.30
N VAL A 46 -4.39 10.86 1.75
CA VAL A 46 -4.51 9.57 2.41
C VAL A 46 -3.14 8.92 2.71
N PRO A 47 -2.22 8.75 1.75
CA PRO A 47 -0.88 8.22 2.04
C PRO A 47 -0.06 9.13 2.96
N LEU A 48 -0.24 10.46 2.87
CA LEU A 48 0.44 11.41 3.75
C LEU A 48 -0.02 11.28 5.21
N ILE A 49 -1.33 11.19 5.42
CA ILE A 49 -1.93 10.98 6.74
C ILE A 49 -1.55 9.60 7.27
N SER A 50 -1.59 8.56 6.45
CA SER A 50 -1.12 7.21 6.85
C SER A 50 0.34 7.25 7.32
N GLY A 51 1.23 7.90 6.57
CA GLY A 51 2.62 8.10 6.96
C GLY A 51 2.77 8.87 8.27
N TYR A 52 1.99 9.93 8.47
CA TYR A 52 1.96 10.67 9.73
C TYR A 52 1.46 9.81 10.91
N LEU A 53 0.44 8.97 10.71
CA LEU A 53 -0.07 8.05 11.73
C LEU A 53 0.95 6.98 12.11
N VAL A 54 1.74 6.50 11.15
CA VAL A 54 2.89 5.62 11.44
C VAL A 54 3.95 6.37 12.25
N TRP A 55 4.26 7.62 11.84
CA TRP A 55 5.27 8.45 12.51
C TRP A 55 4.88 8.81 13.96
N SER A 56 3.60 9.08 14.22
CA SER A 56 3.11 9.39 15.57
C SER A 56 3.27 8.19 16.52
N LYS A 57 3.14 6.97 15.99
CA LYS A 57 3.34 5.70 16.71
C LYS A 57 4.80 5.30 16.90
N ARG A 58 5.79 6.01 16.35
CA ARG A 58 7.22 5.57 16.35
C ARG A 58 7.78 5.17 17.73
N ARG A 59 7.33 5.81 18.82
CA ARG A 59 7.76 5.48 20.19
C ARG A 59 7.18 4.12 20.63
N GLU A 60 5.88 3.95 20.48
CA GLU A 60 5.18 2.67 20.71
C GLU A 60 5.84 1.54 19.89
N LEU A 61 6.06 1.76 18.59
CA LEU A 61 6.68 0.77 17.70
C LEU A 61 8.13 0.43 18.07
N SER A 62 8.84 1.31 18.79
CA SER A 62 10.21 1.05 19.25
C SER A 62 10.25 0.13 20.47
N GLU A 63 9.16 0.07 21.23
CA GLU A 63 9.02 -0.75 22.44
C GLU A 63 8.46 -2.15 22.12
N LEU A 64 7.81 -2.32 20.97
CA LEU A 64 7.30 -3.61 20.51
C LEU A 64 8.42 -4.58 20.13
N LYS A 65 8.19 -5.86 20.38
CA LYS A 65 9.07 -6.96 19.99
C LYS A 65 9.05 -7.09 18.45
N LYS A 66 10.21 -6.91 17.82
CA LYS A 66 10.39 -7.04 16.36
C LYS A 66 10.89 -8.45 16.05
N GLU A 67 9.99 -9.30 15.56
CA GLU A 67 10.31 -10.67 15.16
C GLU A 67 9.80 -10.94 13.75
N SER A 68 10.72 -11.21 12.82
CA SER A 68 10.35 -11.59 11.46
C SER A 68 9.37 -12.75 11.47
N SER A 69 8.28 -12.63 10.70
CA SER A 69 7.27 -13.68 10.58
C SER A 69 7.21 -14.21 9.15
N GLY A 70 7.45 -15.51 8.99
CA GLY A 70 7.33 -16.19 7.69
C GLY A 70 5.92 -16.10 7.08
N LEU A 71 4.90 -15.83 7.90
CA LEU A 71 3.53 -15.59 7.43
C LEU A 71 3.40 -14.35 6.54
N GLY A 72 4.36 -13.43 6.59
CA GLY A 72 4.41 -12.29 5.66
C GLY A 72 4.53 -12.72 4.20
N ILE A 73 5.24 -13.82 3.91
CA ILE A 73 5.43 -14.31 2.53
C ILE A 73 4.10 -14.74 1.90
N PRO A 74 3.29 -15.65 2.51
CA PRO A 74 1.95 -15.95 2.01
C PRO A 74 1.08 -14.71 1.78
N VAL A 75 1.12 -13.73 2.68
CA VAL A 75 0.33 -12.48 2.55
C VAL A 75 0.79 -11.67 1.33
N ILE A 76 2.11 -11.53 1.12
CA ILE A 76 2.65 -10.87 -0.08
C ILE A 76 2.19 -11.61 -1.34
N VAL A 77 2.29 -12.95 -1.37
CA VAL A 77 1.89 -13.77 -2.52
C VAL A 77 0.40 -13.58 -2.83
N VAL A 78 -0.46 -13.57 -1.81
CA VAL A 78 -1.89 -13.29 -1.98
C VAL A 78 -2.10 -11.90 -2.57
N GLY A 79 -1.41 -10.87 -2.06
CA GLY A 79 -1.47 -9.52 -2.62
C GLY A 79 -1.06 -9.49 -4.10
N LEU A 80 0.03 -10.15 -4.47
CA LEU A 80 0.48 -10.23 -5.86
C LEU A 80 -0.50 -10.99 -6.77
N ILE A 81 -1.16 -12.04 -6.27
CA ILE A 81 -2.23 -12.74 -7.00
C ILE A 81 -3.42 -11.79 -7.23
N VAL A 82 -3.84 -11.05 -6.20
CA VAL A 82 -4.93 -10.05 -6.32
C VAL A 82 -4.55 -8.95 -7.32
N HIS A 83 -3.31 -8.47 -7.31
CA HIS A 83 -2.79 -7.53 -8.32
C HIS A 83 -2.85 -8.10 -9.73
N GLY A 84 -2.42 -9.34 -9.90
CA GLY A 84 -2.51 -10.06 -11.18
C GLY A 84 -3.94 -10.12 -11.68
N ILE A 85 -4.88 -10.59 -10.85
CA ILE A 85 -6.32 -10.66 -11.20
C ILE A 85 -6.87 -9.28 -11.54
N GLY A 86 -6.54 -8.25 -10.74
CA GLY A 86 -6.96 -6.87 -10.96
C GLY A 86 -6.46 -6.32 -12.30
N THR A 87 -5.22 -6.62 -12.66
CA THR A 87 -4.64 -6.24 -13.95
C THR A 87 -5.33 -6.97 -15.11
N PHE A 88 -5.52 -8.28 -15.02
CA PHE A 88 -6.17 -9.09 -16.08
C PHE A 88 -7.64 -8.72 -16.30
N ARG A 89 -8.38 -8.37 -15.24
CA ARG A 89 -9.80 -8.00 -15.31
C ARG A 89 -10.03 -6.50 -15.50
N THR A 90 -8.97 -5.71 -15.70
CA THR A 90 -9.02 -4.23 -15.73
C THR A 90 -9.66 -3.62 -14.48
N PHE A 91 -9.68 -4.38 -13.38
CA PHE A 91 -10.28 -3.97 -12.11
C PHE A 91 -9.23 -3.26 -11.24
N ARG A 92 -9.03 -1.97 -11.54
CA ARG A 92 -7.98 -1.14 -10.94
C ARG A 92 -8.12 -1.01 -9.42
N PHE A 93 -9.35 -0.99 -8.90
CA PHE A 93 -9.60 -0.97 -7.46
C PHE A 93 -8.98 -2.19 -6.74
N ALA A 94 -9.13 -3.40 -7.28
CA ALA A 94 -8.48 -4.58 -6.69
C ALA A 94 -6.95 -4.47 -6.70
N SER A 95 -6.38 -3.87 -7.75
CA SER A 95 -4.94 -3.60 -7.83
C SER A 95 -4.49 -2.55 -6.81
N ALA A 96 -5.32 -1.57 -6.46
CA ALA A 96 -5.01 -0.62 -5.39
C ALA A 96 -5.14 -1.28 -4.00
N VAL A 97 -6.16 -2.11 -3.77
CA VAL A 97 -6.31 -2.89 -2.54
C VAL A 97 -5.12 -3.84 -2.34
N SER A 98 -4.59 -4.42 -3.41
CA SER A 98 -3.45 -5.33 -3.30
C SER A 98 -2.17 -4.65 -2.80
N ILE A 99 -1.98 -3.34 -3.05
CA ILE A 99 -0.87 -2.57 -2.46
C ILE A 99 -0.92 -2.66 -0.93
N ILE A 100 -2.12 -2.54 -0.36
CA ILE A 100 -2.35 -2.59 1.09
C ILE A 100 -2.02 -3.99 1.63
N ILE A 101 -2.42 -5.04 0.90
CA ILE A 101 -2.13 -6.44 1.26
C ILE A 101 -0.62 -6.71 1.20
N VAL A 102 0.05 -6.31 0.12
CA VAL A 102 1.51 -6.48 -0.03
C VAL A 102 2.26 -5.71 1.06
N LEU A 103 1.87 -4.46 1.33
CA LEU A 103 2.47 -3.65 2.40
C LEU A 103 2.31 -4.32 3.78
N THR A 104 1.12 -4.84 4.07
CA THR A 104 0.85 -5.61 5.30
C THR A 104 1.78 -6.82 5.39
N GLY A 105 1.93 -7.58 4.30
CA GLY A 105 2.81 -8.75 4.26
C GLY A 105 4.28 -8.39 4.42
N ILE A 106 4.74 -7.27 3.85
CA ILE A 106 6.12 -6.76 4.03
C ILE A 106 6.36 -6.38 5.49
N ILE A 107 5.43 -5.65 6.12
CA ILE A 107 5.56 -5.24 7.53
C ILE A 107 5.55 -6.48 8.43
N LEU A 108 4.68 -7.45 8.17
CA LEU A 108 4.62 -8.71 8.90
C LEU A 108 5.91 -9.52 8.74
N PHE A 109 6.48 -9.56 7.53
CA PHE A 109 7.71 -10.28 7.24
C PHE A 109 8.92 -9.66 7.96
N ILE A 110 9.03 -8.34 7.99
CA ILE A 110 10.19 -7.63 8.54
C ILE A 110 10.07 -7.46 10.07
N TYR A 111 8.90 -7.04 10.55
CA TYR A 111 8.72 -6.58 11.93
C TYR A 111 7.82 -7.48 12.79
N GLY A 112 7.09 -8.42 12.17
CA GLY A 112 6.24 -9.36 12.88
C GLY A 112 4.82 -8.89 13.15
N SER A 113 4.07 -9.75 13.83
CA SER A 113 2.64 -9.57 14.06
C SER A 113 2.33 -8.40 14.99
N GLU A 114 3.10 -8.20 16.05
CA GLU A 114 2.86 -7.14 17.03
C GLU A 114 2.95 -5.74 16.39
N VAL A 115 3.99 -5.49 15.60
CA VAL A 115 4.11 -4.24 14.84
C VAL A 115 3.00 -4.11 13.80
N THR A 116 2.68 -5.19 13.09
CA THR A 116 1.61 -5.18 12.08
C THR A 116 0.25 -4.83 12.68
N LYS A 117 -0.08 -5.36 13.88
CA LYS A 117 -1.32 -5.05 14.60
C LYS A 117 -1.39 -3.58 14.99
N SER A 118 -0.30 -3.01 15.53
CA SER A 118 -0.26 -1.58 15.89
C SER A 118 -0.43 -0.67 14.66
N LEU A 119 -0.01 -1.14 13.48
CA LEU A 119 -0.12 -0.44 12.21
C LEU A 119 -1.38 -0.77 11.41
N LEU A 120 -2.29 -1.61 11.91
CA LEU A 120 -3.47 -2.03 11.15
C LEU A 120 -4.38 -0.85 10.78
N PHE A 121 -4.54 0.13 11.67
CA PHE A 121 -5.30 1.35 11.38
C PHE A 121 -4.62 2.22 10.31
N PRO A 122 -3.34 2.64 10.45
CA PRO A 122 -2.64 3.38 9.39
C PRO A 122 -2.64 2.68 8.03
N ILE A 123 -2.40 1.36 8.01
CA ILE A 123 -2.38 0.57 6.77
C ILE A 123 -3.79 0.47 6.18
N GLY A 124 -4.80 0.14 6.99
CA GLY A 124 -6.19 0.04 6.56
C GLY A 124 -6.74 1.37 6.03
N PHE A 125 -6.29 2.49 6.60
CA PHE A 125 -6.66 3.83 6.13
C PHE A 125 -6.27 4.09 4.67
N LEU A 126 -5.26 3.40 4.13
CA LEU A 126 -4.87 3.53 2.72
C LEU A 126 -5.99 3.11 1.75
N ILE A 127 -7.02 2.37 2.18
CA ILE A 127 -8.14 2.01 1.30
C ILE A 127 -8.86 3.24 0.74
N PHE A 128 -8.86 4.35 1.49
CA PHE A 128 -9.50 5.60 1.07
C PHE A 128 -8.74 6.33 -0.04
N MET A 129 -7.52 5.91 -0.39
CA MET A 129 -6.78 6.49 -1.51
C MET A 129 -7.30 6.01 -2.87
N ALA A 130 -8.01 4.88 -2.89
CA ALA A 130 -8.45 4.22 -4.11
C ALA A 130 -9.88 4.63 -4.48
N PRO A 131 -10.11 5.16 -5.70
CA PRO A 131 -11.44 5.46 -6.19
C PRO A 131 -12.37 4.24 -6.16
N ILE A 132 -13.52 4.39 -5.50
CA ILE A 132 -14.53 3.33 -5.41
C ILE A 132 -15.11 3.13 -6.82
N PRO A 133 -15.26 1.88 -7.28
CA PRO A 133 -15.93 1.64 -8.55
C PRO A 133 -17.34 2.26 -8.51
N PHE A 134 -17.75 2.90 -9.61
CA PHE A 134 -19.08 3.53 -9.80
C PHE A 134 -19.33 4.91 -9.15
N ALA A 135 -18.36 5.50 -8.44
CA ALA A 135 -18.54 6.84 -7.87
C ALA A 135 -18.97 7.93 -8.90
N PRO A 136 -18.44 7.96 -10.14
CA PRO A 136 -18.88 8.94 -11.14
C PRO A 136 -20.34 8.75 -11.60
N VAL A 137 -20.82 7.50 -11.64
CA VAL A 137 -22.19 7.17 -12.06
C VAL A 137 -23.20 7.66 -11.03
N VAL A 138 -22.89 7.49 -9.75
CA VAL A 138 -23.73 7.98 -8.64
C VAL A 138 -23.75 9.51 -8.63
N GLY A 139 -22.61 10.17 -8.79
CA GLY A 139 -22.53 11.63 -8.86
C GLY A 139 -23.38 12.23 -9.99
N ALA A 140 -23.33 11.63 -11.19
CA ALA A 140 -24.13 12.07 -12.33
C ALA A 140 -25.64 11.93 -12.09
N SER A 141 -26.08 10.86 -11.39
CA SER A 141 -27.50 10.65 -11.07
C SER A 141 -28.08 11.65 -10.05
N LEU A 142 -27.23 12.29 -9.25
CA LEU A 142 -27.65 13.31 -8.27
C LEU A 142 -27.72 14.73 -8.86
N GLN A 143 -27.17 14.92 -10.06
CA GLN A 143 -27.16 16.19 -10.79
C GLN A 143 -28.20 16.23 -11.93
N ALA A 144 -28.92 15.12 -12.16
CA ALA A 144 -30.00 14.97 -13.14
C ALA A 144 -31.36 15.18 -12.46
#